data_AF-A0A385N8D0-F1
#
_entry.id   AF-A0A385N8D0-F1
#
_cell.length_a   1.000
_cell.length_b   1.000
_cell.length_c   1.000
_cell.angle_alpha   90.00
_cell.angle_beta   90.00
_cell.angle_gamma   90.00
#
_symmetry.space_group_name_H-M   'P 1'
#
loop_
_entity.id
_entity.type
_entity.pdbx_description
1 polymer ?
#
loop_
_entity_poly.entity_id
_entity_poly.type
_entity_poly.pdbx_seq_one_letter_code
_entity_poly.pdbx_strand_id
1 'polypeptide(L)'
;MTNRIYPAGLKKSCLASLVGLMLAQSTFALESLSDEYLADTTGEGIALLPENFKMVFQGANDLSTASSYNRGVANPQQYDTGFIRIIPVGENYSKYTDADDLTTKRTKADIFIYGLALSRSDNNANSRFSNQGFTWGSDVNPWLFRAGTATGIKQFHQSNASSDVSFLGLEAPLATVVASDTDNNIKLGLWWDAFSRSWNSSNKVDPITGAPTTTNAAADPDLRLDQRIRLQAVANGLSLNGSQVRMFQTQASTLDQQNKTFGMAALLRINTNDNPSTLIYENTDTNKAQLNAKVLRLSTATTNDGTAVTPALDRSLAPIFNASEGLYLYSPNINLVLGNMYQPFVVGSEGRNIILEVTRIPNVPEIYKQIYTYYPDVQGGSSADYKGSTCNVAYCGSNIVQTGTGSTAIQYQGNNATHSSISIGSVTRDPTTNTLKANTATNSTGVVFRGPGTATPVNLGSVAIDGVLIQHFKIKTTGL
;
A
#
# COMPACT_ATOMS: atom_id res chain seq x y z
N MET A 1 -3.67 -54.27 -73.00
CA MET A 1 -2.40 -53.87 -72.36
C MET A 1 -2.57 -52.49 -71.77
N THR A 2 -2.63 -52.48 -70.45
CA THR A 2 -2.73 -51.36 -69.52
C THR A 2 -1.35 -50.72 -69.29
N ASN A 3 -1.30 -49.39 -69.25
CA ASN A 3 -0.90 -48.60 -68.08
C ASN A 3 -0.62 -47.14 -68.48
N ARG A 4 -1.38 -46.20 -67.92
CA ARG A 4 -0.83 -44.88 -67.58
C ARG A 4 -1.39 -44.45 -66.23
N ILE A 5 -0.45 -44.21 -65.33
CA ILE A 5 -0.61 -43.85 -63.92
C ILE A 5 -0.97 -42.36 -63.85
N TYR A 6 -2.04 -42.01 -63.13
CA TYR A 6 -2.36 -40.63 -62.79
C TYR A 6 -1.64 -40.22 -61.49
N PRO A 7 -0.94 -39.08 -61.43
CA PRO A 7 -0.35 -38.58 -60.19
C PRO A 7 -1.43 -37.91 -59.34
N ALA A 8 -2.06 -38.66 -58.43
CA ALA A 8 -3.05 -38.16 -57.46
C ALA A 8 -2.42 -37.49 -56.22
N GLY A 9 -1.26 -36.83 -56.38
CA GLY A 9 -0.45 -36.32 -55.26
C GLY A 9 -0.58 -34.83 -54.96
N LEU A 10 -1.00 -33.99 -55.92
CA LEU A 10 -0.87 -32.53 -55.78
C LEU A 10 -2.07 -31.86 -55.06
N LYS A 11 -3.27 -32.46 -55.14
CA LYS A 11 -4.51 -31.83 -54.62
C LYS A 11 -4.71 -32.00 -53.10
N LYS A 12 -4.10 -33.01 -52.47
CA LYS A 12 -4.21 -33.24 -51.02
C LYS A 12 -3.26 -32.35 -50.21
N SER A 13 -2.08 -32.03 -50.76
CA SER A 13 -1.05 -31.22 -50.10
C SER A 13 -1.44 -29.74 -49.99
N CYS A 14 -2.18 -29.22 -50.98
CA CYS A 14 -2.63 -27.83 -50.98
C CYS A 14 -3.77 -27.60 -49.97
N LEU A 15 -4.70 -28.56 -49.85
CA LEU A 15 -5.79 -28.49 -48.87
C LEU A 15 -5.27 -28.65 -47.43
N ALA A 16 -4.29 -29.52 -47.20
CA ALA A 16 -3.64 -29.67 -45.90
C ALA A 16 -2.85 -28.41 -45.49
N SER A 17 -2.22 -27.71 -46.44
CA SER A 17 -1.54 -26.43 -46.16
C SER A 17 -2.55 -25.31 -45.84
N LEU A 18 -3.69 -25.26 -46.53
CA LEU A 18 -4.72 -24.26 -46.27
C LEU A 18 -5.39 -24.46 -44.89
N VAL A 19 -5.64 -25.71 -44.50
CA VAL A 19 -6.16 -26.05 -43.16
C VAL A 19 -5.10 -25.79 -42.07
N GLY A 20 -3.81 -26.01 -42.36
CA GLY A 20 -2.72 -25.66 -41.44
C GLY A 20 -2.57 -24.15 -41.22
N LEU A 21 -2.75 -23.33 -42.26
CA LEU A 21 -2.76 -21.86 -42.16
C LEU A 21 -3.98 -21.31 -41.42
N MET A 22 -5.13 -22.00 -41.49
CA MET A 22 -6.35 -21.63 -40.77
C MET A 22 -6.37 -22.09 -39.29
N LEU A 23 -5.41 -22.94 -38.90
CA LEU A 23 -5.24 -23.45 -37.52
C LEU A 23 -3.99 -22.89 -36.83
N ALA A 24 -3.18 -22.09 -37.54
CA ALA A 24 -2.07 -21.37 -36.93
C ALA A 24 -2.65 -20.28 -36.00
N GLN A 25 -2.54 -20.50 -34.69
CA GLN A 25 -2.86 -19.47 -33.70
C GLN A 25 -2.01 -18.23 -33.98
N SER A 26 -2.63 -17.06 -33.95
CA SER A 26 -1.97 -15.77 -34.06
C SER A 26 -0.96 -15.61 -32.91
N THR A 27 0.29 -15.96 -33.18
CA THR A 27 1.42 -15.60 -32.33
C THR A 27 1.69 -14.11 -32.56
N PHE A 28 1.32 -13.27 -31.60
CA PHE A 28 1.78 -11.88 -31.54
C PHE A 28 3.28 -11.89 -31.21
N ALA A 29 4.11 -11.98 -32.24
CA ALA A 29 5.54 -11.73 -32.14
C ALA A 29 5.76 -10.22 -32.32
N LEU A 30 6.55 -9.64 -31.42
CA LEU A 30 6.94 -8.22 -31.35
C LEU A 30 7.32 -7.67 -32.74
N GLU A 31 6.39 -6.94 -33.36
CA GLU A 31 6.62 -6.16 -34.57
C GLU A 31 7.34 -4.87 -34.16
N SER A 32 8.36 -4.43 -34.91
CA SER A 32 9.03 -3.17 -34.60
C SER A 32 8.11 -2.00 -34.98
N LEU A 33 7.50 -1.34 -33.98
CA LEU A 33 6.74 -0.11 -34.22
C LEU A 33 7.70 1.01 -34.65
N SER A 34 7.36 1.70 -35.74
CA SER A 34 8.04 2.93 -36.16
C SER A 34 7.69 4.09 -35.22
N ASP A 35 8.62 5.03 -35.00
CA ASP A 35 8.43 6.22 -34.14
C ASP A 35 7.16 7.03 -34.47
N GLU A 36 6.75 7.07 -35.75
CA GLU A 36 5.52 7.75 -36.19
C GLU A 36 4.24 7.09 -35.61
N TYR A 37 4.25 5.76 -35.44
CA TYR A 37 3.14 5.00 -34.85
C TYR A 37 3.15 5.09 -33.32
N LEU A 38 4.34 5.14 -32.70
CA LEU A 38 4.52 5.37 -31.26
C LEU A 38 4.08 6.78 -30.83
N ALA A 39 4.19 7.76 -31.72
CA ALA A 39 3.75 9.14 -31.48
C ALA A 39 2.22 9.30 -31.54
N ASP A 40 1.52 8.51 -32.38
CA ASP A 40 0.05 8.51 -32.49
C ASP A 40 -0.64 7.59 -31.47
N THR A 41 0.07 6.61 -30.89
CA THR A 41 -0.46 5.78 -29.80
C THR A 41 -0.37 6.50 -28.45
N THR A 42 -1.32 7.41 -28.18
CA THR A 42 -1.55 7.86 -26.80
C THR A 42 -2.13 6.69 -25.99
N GLY A 43 -1.32 5.96 -25.23
CA GLY A 43 -1.82 5.02 -24.21
C GLY A 43 -1.21 3.63 -24.14
N GLU A 44 -0.02 3.39 -24.67
CA GLU A 44 0.69 2.14 -24.37
C GLU A 44 1.13 2.11 -22.90
N GLY A 45 0.82 1.01 -22.22
CA GLY A 45 1.13 0.77 -20.83
C GLY A 45 1.60 -0.65 -20.62
N ILE A 46 2.39 -0.87 -19.58
CA ILE A 46 2.82 -2.19 -19.16
C ILE A 46 1.74 -2.76 -18.25
N ALA A 47 1.14 -3.87 -18.68
CA ALA A 47 0.31 -4.70 -17.80
C ALA A 47 1.21 -5.62 -16.97
N LEU A 48 1.03 -5.62 -15.65
CA LEU A 48 1.76 -6.49 -14.73
C LEU A 48 0.79 -7.46 -14.07
N LEU A 49 1.15 -8.74 -14.06
CA LEU A 49 0.42 -9.79 -13.34
C LEU A 49 1.39 -10.55 -12.44
N PRO A 50 1.51 -10.16 -11.16
CA PRO A 50 2.22 -10.97 -10.19
C PRO A 50 1.50 -12.32 -10.02
N GLU A 51 2.16 -13.41 -10.38
CA GLU A 51 1.65 -14.78 -10.22
C GLU A 51 2.50 -15.54 -9.21
N ASN A 52 1.86 -16.19 -8.24
CA ASN A 52 2.54 -16.91 -7.15
C ASN A 52 3.67 -16.07 -6.50
N PHE A 53 3.47 -14.76 -6.41
CA PHE A 53 4.46 -13.82 -5.93
C PHE A 53 4.61 -13.91 -4.41
N LYS A 54 5.85 -13.91 -3.94
CA LYS A 54 6.23 -13.72 -2.54
C LYS A 54 7.62 -13.12 -2.47
N MET A 55 7.88 -12.35 -1.42
CA MET A 55 9.22 -11.81 -1.15
C MET A 55 9.48 -11.79 0.35
N VAL A 56 10.73 -11.94 0.75
CA VAL A 56 11.19 -11.82 2.13
C VAL A 56 12.60 -11.27 2.16
N PHE A 57 12.88 -10.34 3.07
CA PHE A 57 14.20 -9.74 3.25
C PHE A 57 15.03 -10.66 4.16
N GLN A 58 16.03 -11.32 3.59
CA GLN A 58 16.96 -12.21 4.30
C GLN A 58 18.34 -11.54 4.45
N GLY A 59 19.13 -11.98 5.43
CA GLY A 59 20.43 -11.37 5.73
C GLY A 59 21.43 -11.44 4.57
N ALA A 60 22.29 -10.41 4.46
CA ALA A 60 23.36 -10.37 3.45
C ALA A 60 24.41 -11.48 3.69
N ASN A 61 24.82 -12.17 2.62
CA ASN A 61 25.70 -13.37 2.58
C ASN A 61 25.02 -14.74 2.75
N ASP A 62 23.70 -14.86 2.59
CA ASP A 62 23.15 -16.10 2.03
C ASP A 62 23.59 -16.16 0.54
N LEU A 63 24.79 -16.69 0.33
CA LEU A 63 25.48 -16.85 -0.96
C LEU A 63 24.70 -17.85 -1.83
N SER A 64 23.51 -17.48 -2.31
CA SER A 64 22.60 -18.32 -3.12
C SER A 64 22.42 -19.78 -2.66
N THR A 65 22.71 -20.13 -1.41
CA THR A 65 22.67 -21.51 -0.86
C THR A 65 21.25 -21.97 -0.53
N ALA A 66 20.26 -21.42 -1.23
CA ALA A 66 18.82 -21.52 -0.98
C ALA A 66 18.32 -20.80 0.28
N SER A 67 17.11 -20.26 0.18
CA SER A 67 16.39 -19.61 1.28
C SER A 67 16.35 -20.49 2.52
N SER A 68 16.37 -19.90 3.73
CA SER A 68 16.23 -20.62 5.00
C SER A 68 15.05 -21.61 5.01
N TYR A 69 13.96 -21.27 4.32
CA TYR A 69 12.78 -22.11 4.16
C TYR A 69 13.01 -23.41 3.36
N ASN A 70 14.10 -23.50 2.60
CA ASN A 70 14.47 -24.67 1.80
C ASN A 70 15.62 -25.47 2.42
N ARG A 71 16.20 -25.00 3.54
CA ARG A 71 17.36 -25.64 4.19
C ARG A 71 17.00 -26.69 5.25
N GLY A 72 15.71 -26.90 5.54
CA GLY A 72 15.27 -27.84 6.58
C GLY A 72 15.66 -27.43 8.02
N VAL A 73 15.94 -26.14 8.24
CA VAL A 73 16.27 -25.62 9.57
C VAL A 73 15.00 -25.41 10.41
N ALA A 74 15.11 -25.54 11.73
CA ALA A 74 14.05 -25.15 12.64
C ALA A 74 13.85 -23.61 12.60
N ASN A 75 12.60 -23.16 12.63
CA ASN A 75 12.20 -21.75 12.61
C ASN A 75 12.92 -20.92 11.52
N PRO A 76 12.79 -21.28 10.23
CA PRO A 76 13.48 -20.61 9.13
C PRO A 76 13.20 -19.10 9.06
N GLN A 77 12.07 -18.65 9.61
CA GLN A 77 11.68 -17.24 9.74
C GLN A 77 12.72 -16.43 10.52
N GLN A 78 13.40 -17.02 11.51
CA GLN A 78 14.35 -16.29 12.35
C GLN A 78 15.61 -15.85 11.60
N TYR A 79 15.84 -16.36 10.39
CA TYR A 79 16.96 -15.95 9.53
C TYR A 79 16.61 -14.76 8.63
N ASP A 80 15.37 -14.26 8.67
CA ASP A 80 14.91 -13.12 7.88
C ASP A 80 15.36 -11.80 8.51
N THR A 81 16.68 -11.57 8.53
CA THR A 81 17.33 -10.44 9.21
C THR A 81 17.76 -9.35 8.23
N GLY A 82 17.42 -9.47 6.95
CA GLY A 82 17.62 -8.41 5.97
C GLY A 82 16.84 -7.17 6.39
N PHE A 83 17.48 -6.01 6.38
CA PHE A 83 16.93 -4.82 7.02
C PHE A 83 17.05 -3.55 6.17
N ILE A 84 16.15 -2.62 6.47
CA ILE A 84 16.19 -1.22 6.07
C ILE A 84 16.51 -0.43 7.33
N ARG A 85 17.59 0.35 7.28
CA ARG A 85 17.97 1.26 8.36
C ARG A 85 17.54 2.68 8.01
N ILE A 86 16.77 3.30 8.88
CA ILE A 86 16.36 4.69 8.78
C ILE A 86 17.08 5.46 9.88
N ILE A 87 17.83 6.49 9.49
CA ILE A 87 18.57 7.37 10.40
C ILE A 87 17.92 8.74 10.35
N PRO A 88 17.01 9.07 11.29
CA PRO A 88 16.45 10.41 11.37
C PRO A 88 17.56 11.43 11.56
N VAL A 89 17.57 12.46 10.71
CA VAL A 89 18.36 13.66 10.96
C VAL A 89 17.69 14.38 12.13
N GLY A 90 18.45 14.60 13.20
CA GLY A 90 17.95 15.28 14.39
C GLY A 90 17.55 16.73 14.10
N GLU A 91 17.05 17.44 15.12
CA GLU A 91 16.71 18.85 14.98
C GLU A 91 17.97 19.74 14.80
N ASN A 92 17.78 21.03 14.51
CA ASN A 92 18.92 21.94 14.52
C ASN A 92 19.40 22.17 15.96
N TYR A 93 20.55 21.58 16.30
CA TYR A 93 21.15 21.67 17.63
C TYR A 93 21.95 22.96 17.88
N SER A 94 22.13 23.82 16.88
CA SER A 94 22.84 25.10 17.03
C SER A 94 22.12 26.08 17.97
N LYS A 95 20.86 25.80 18.34
CA LYS A 95 20.06 26.59 19.29
C LYS A 95 20.36 26.28 20.75
N TYR A 96 21.04 25.16 21.04
CA TYR A 96 21.45 24.81 22.41
C TYR A 96 22.83 25.40 22.66
N THR A 97 22.90 26.38 23.56
CA THR A 97 24.13 27.13 23.87
C THR A 97 25.07 26.38 24.81
N ASP A 98 24.55 25.42 25.59
CA ASP A 98 25.33 24.60 26.52
C ASP A 98 25.38 23.14 26.06
N ALA A 99 26.59 22.63 25.81
CA ALA A 99 26.82 21.23 25.42
C ALA A 99 26.42 20.24 26.54
N ASP A 100 26.45 20.68 27.79
CA ASP A 100 26.10 19.87 28.97
C ASP A 100 24.61 19.49 29.02
N ASP A 101 23.71 20.31 28.46
CA ASP A 101 22.30 19.95 28.36
C ASP A 101 22.06 18.88 27.29
N LEU A 102 22.90 18.76 26.24
CA LEU A 102 22.69 17.77 25.18
C LEU A 102 23.33 16.40 25.45
N THR A 103 24.46 16.34 26.15
CA THR A 103 25.18 15.08 26.42
C THR A 103 24.38 14.11 27.31
N THR A 104 23.48 14.63 28.15
CA THR A 104 22.59 13.83 29.01
C THR A 104 21.28 13.43 28.31
N LYS A 105 21.00 13.98 27.12
CA LYS A 105 19.73 13.75 26.40
C LYS A 105 19.90 12.68 25.33
N ARG A 106 18.77 12.07 24.99
CA ARG A 106 18.66 11.14 23.87
C ARG A 106 17.89 11.78 22.72
N THR A 107 18.60 12.62 21.98
CA THR A 107 18.01 13.45 20.91
C THR A 107 18.16 12.84 19.51
N LYS A 108 18.88 11.72 19.38
CA LYS A 108 19.04 11.00 18.12
C LYS A 108 18.16 9.75 18.13
N ALA A 109 17.91 9.19 16.95
CA ALA A 109 17.22 7.91 16.81
C ALA A 109 17.89 7.03 15.76
N ASP A 110 17.69 5.73 15.89
CA ASP A 110 17.96 4.75 14.83
C ASP A 110 16.76 3.81 14.73
N ILE A 111 16.33 3.56 13.50
CA ILE A 111 15.20 2.70 13.20
C ILE A 111 15.66 1.58 12.27
N PHE A 112 15.33 0.33 12.62
CA PHE A 112 15.60 -0.86 11.83
C PHE A 112 14.29 -1.56 11.52
N ILE A 113 13.93 -1.64 10.24
CA ILE A 113 12.84 -2.50 9.76
C ILE A 113 13.48 -3.74 9.17
N TYR A 114 13.20 -4.92 9.71
CA TYR A 114 13.85 -6.16 9.28
C TYR A 114 12.86 -7.29 9.09
N GLY A 115 13.25 -8.26 8.27
CA GLY A 115 12.37 -9.35 7.87
C GLY A 115 11.11 -8.83 7.21
N LEU A 116 11.18 -7.79 6.39
CA LEU A 116 10.04 -7.36 5.58
C LEU A 116 9.65 -8.50 4.63
N ALA A 117 8.39 -8.92 4.64
CA ALA A 117 7.90 -9.87 3.65
C ALA A 117 6.47 -9.61 3.19
N LEU A 118 6.21 -10.08 1.97
CA LEU A 118 4.91 -10.18 1.35
C LEU A 118 4.67 -11.63 0.93
N SER A 119 3.52 -12.19 1.30
CA SER A 119 3.10 -13.54 0.94
C SER A 119 1.60 -13.64 0.88
N ARG A 120 1.07 -14.82 0.55
CA ARG A 120 -0.35 -15.12 0.69
C ARG A 120 -0.79 -15.12 2.15
N SER A 121 -2.02 -14.67 2.42
CA SER A 121 -2.67 -14.78 3.72
C SER A 121 -2.79 -16.23 4.19
N ASP A 122 -2.66 -16.45 5.51
CA ASP A 122 -2.67 -17.78 6.14
C ASP A 122 -3.57 -17.86 7.39
N ASN A 123 -4.44 -16.86 7.60
CA ASN A 123 -5.30 -16.70 8.78
C ASN A 123 -4.57 -16.67 10.14
N ASN A 124 -3.25 -16.50 10.15
CA ASN A 124 -2.45 -16.47 11.37
C ASN A 124 -1.89 -15.05 11.60
N ALA A 125 -2.39 -14.40 12.65
CA ALA A 125 -1.95 -13.06 13.04
C ALA A 125 -0.55 -13.01 13.68
N ASN A 126 0.02 -14.17 14.04
CA ASN A 126 1.37 -14.28 14.61
C ASN A 126 2.45 -14.67 13.59
N SER A 127 2.03 -15.31 12.51
CA SER A 127 2.92 -15.63 11.38
C SER A 127 3.19 -14.39 10.55
N ARG A 128 4.45 -13.96 10.51
CA ARG A 128 4.92 -12.82 9.71
C ARG A 128 4.91 -13.12 8.20
N PHE A 129 5.17 -14.38 7.81
CA PHE A 129 5.31 -14.81 6.42
C PHE A 129 4.83 -16.25 6.27
N SER A 130 3.89 -16.48 5.34
CA SER A 130 3.33 -17.82 5.11
C SER A 130 4.18 -18.70 4.20
N ASN A 131 5.16 -18.10 3.52
CA ASN A 131 5.96 -18.75 2.48
C ASN A 131 5.14 -19.32 1.30
N GLN A 132 3.89 -18.88 1.14
CA GLN A 132 3.04 -19.18 -0.01
C GLN A 132 2.93 -17.94 -0.90
N GLY A 133 3.00 -18.12 -2.22
CA GLY A 133 2.82 -17.02 -3.16
C GLY A 133 1.34 -16.69 -3.35
N PHE A 134 1.06 -15.45 -3.73
CA PHE A 134 -0.28 -14.99 -4.10
C PHE A 134 -0.28 -14.51 -5.55
N THR A 135 -1.44 -14.56 -6.20
CA THR A 135 -1.65 -13.99 -7.52
C THR A 135 -2.50 -12.73 -7.39
N TRP A 136 -2.15 -11.69 -8.15
CA TRP A 136 -2.77 -10.39 -8.03
C TRP A 136 -3.16 -9.80 -9.38
N GLY A 137 -4.46 -9.62 -9.58
CA GLY A 137 -5.03 -9.16 -10.85
C GLY A 137 -5.32 -10.32 -11.81
N SER A 138 -5.82 -9.97 -12.97
CA SER A 138 -6.09 -10.88 -14.09
C SER A 138 -5.75 -10.22 -15.41
N ASP A 139 -5.86 -10.96 -16.50
CA ASP A 139 -5.69 -10.44 -17.87
C ASP A 139 -6.66 -9.29 -18.20
N VAL A 140 -7.89 -9.37 -17.70
CA VAL A 140 -8.92 -8.32 -17.87
C VAL A 140 -8.87 -7.22 -16.81
N ASN A 141 -8.17 -7.44 -15.70
CA ASN A 141 -8.03 -6.47 -14.60
C ASN A 141 -6.60 -6.52 -14.02
N PRO A 142 -5.57 -6.15 -14.81
CA PRO A 142 -4.18 -6.24 -14.39
C PRO A 142 -3.76 -5.01 -13.57
N TRP A 143 -2.53 -5.04 -13.07
CA TRP A 143 -1.83 -3.80 -12.73
C TRP A 143 -1.45 -3.07 -14.02
N LEU A 144 -1.57 -1.75 -14.02
CA LEU A 144 -1.20 -0.92 -15.17
C LEU A 144 -0.12 0.09 -14.78
N PHE A 145 0.96 0.11 -15.54
CA PHE A 145 1.93 1.20 -15.53
C PHE A 145 1.91 1.89 -16.89
N ARG A 146 1.32 3.09 -16.99
CA ARG A 146 0.98 3.69 -18.28
C ARG A 146 1.08 5.20 -18.27
N ALA A 147 1.31 5.78 -19.45
CA ALA A 147 1.04 7.19 -19.68
C ALA A 147 -0.47 7.41 -19.93
N GLY A 148 -0.97 8.59 -19.58
CA GLY A 148 -2.35 8.98 -19.84
C GLY A 148 -2.54 10.49 -19.84
N THR A 149 -3.72 10.94 -20.23
CA THR A 149 -4.09 12.36 -20.25
C THR A 149 -5.38 12.55 -19.47
N ALA A 150 -5.34 13.44 -18.47
CA ALA A 150 -6.52 13.92 -17.77
C ALA A 150 -6.99 15.21 -18.45
N THR A 151 -8.24 15.23 -18.93
CA THR A 151 -8.75 16.36 -19.72
C THR A 151 -9.42 17.42 -18.86
N GLY A 152 -9.37 18.67 -19.31
CA GLY A 152 -10.10 19.76 -18.65
C GLY A 152 -9.70 20.01 -17.19
N ILE A 153 -8.41 19.88 -16.90
CA ILE A 153 -7.85 20.12 -15.57
C ILE A 153 -7.51 21.60 -15.42
N LYS A 154 -7.90 22.18 -14.28
CA LYS A 154 -7.49 23.52 -13.84
C LYS A 154 -6.95 23.42 -12.42
N GLN A 155 -5.79 24.02 -12.16
CA GLN A 155 -5.14 24.04 -10.84
C GLN A 155 -4.84 25.48 -10.42
N PHE A 156 -4.77 25.72 -9.10
CA PHE A 156 -4.30 26.94 -8.43
C PHE A 156 -5.05 28.27 -8.66
N HIS A 157 -5.24 28.71 -9.91
CA HIS A 157 -5.69 30.07 -10.24
C HIS A 157 -6.77 30.11 -11.32
N GLN A 158 -7.68 31.09 -11.24
CA GLN A 158 -8.77 31.28 -12.21
C GLN A 158 -8.23 31.51 -13.64
N SER A 159 -7.11 32.21 -13.78
CA SER A 159 -6.47 32.56 -15.05
C SER A 159 -5.82 31.36 -15.76
N ASN A 160 -5.57 30.26 -15.05
CA ASN A 160 -5.09 29.04 -15.70
C ASN A 160 -6.16 28.50 -16.64
N ALA A 161 -5.73 28.05 -17.82
CA ALA A 161 -6.61 27.39 -18.76
C ALA A 161 -7.10 26.06 -18.17
N SER A 162 -8.36 25.71 -18.46
CA SER A 162 -8.77 24.31 -18.35
C SER A 162 -8.08 23.57 -19.48
N SER A 163 -7.10 22.72 -19.16
CA SER A 163 -6.23 22.10 -20.14
C SER A 163 -6.04 20.62 -19.86
N ASP A 164 -5.59 19.92 -20.88
CA ASP A 164 -5.18 18.53 -20.75
C ASP A 164 -3.85 18.46 -19.98
N VAL A 165 -3.77 17.51 -19.05
CA VAL A 165 -2.58 17.24 -18.23
C VAL A 165 -2.18 15.79 -18.44
N SER A 166 -1.02 15.59 -19.06
CA SER A 166 -0.41 14.28 -19.19
C SER A 166 0.14 13.79 -17.84
N PHE A 167 0.01 12.49 -17.57
CA PHE A 167 0.49 11.85 -16.36
C PHE A 167 1.10 10.48 -16.65
N LEU A 168 1.99 10.05 -15.75
CA LEU A 168 2.43 8.68 -15.61
C LEU A 168 1.68 8.04 -14.44
N GLY A 169 1.00 6.93 -14.68
CA GLY A 169 0.15 6.25 -13.71
C GLY A 169 0.67 4.86 -13.35
N LEU A 170 0.61 4.53 -12.05
CA LEU A 170 0.63 3.17 -11.55
C LEU A 170 -0.75 2.87 -10.94
N GLU A 171 -1.47 1.92 -11.51
CA GLU A 171 -2.85 1.61 -11.16
C GLU A 171 -2.93 0.13 -10.76
N ALA A 172 -3.47 -0.14 -9.58
CA ALA A 172 -3.78 -1.50 -9.14
C ALA A 172 -5.03 -2.02 -9.88
N PRO A 173 -5.26 -3.35 -9.92
CA PRO A 173 -6.52 -3.92 -10.38
C PRO A 173 -7.70 -3.21 -9.72
N LEU A 174 -8.74 -2.90 -10.48
CA LEU A 174 -9.92 -2.23 -9.94
C LEU A 174 -10.64 -3.13 -8.93
N ALA A 175 -11.16 -2.53 -7.85
CA ALA A 175 -12.00 -3.25 -6.90
C ALA A 175 -13.41 -3.45 -7.47
N THR A 176 -14.07 -4.55 -7.14
CA THR A 176 -15.44 -4.82 -7.60
C THR A 176 -16.47 -4.05 -6.79
N VAL A 177 -17.59 -3.66 -7.41
CA VAL A 177 -18.72 -3.03 -6.72
C VAL A 177 -19.41 -4.03 -5.77
N VAL A 178 -19.51 -5.29 -6.21
CA VAL A 178 -19.94 -6.38 -5.35
C VAL A 178 -18.76 -6.78 -4.46
N ALA A 179 -18.97 -6.82 -3.14
CA ALA A 179 -17.96 -7.25 -2.19
C ALA A 179 -17.40 -8.64 -2.54
N SER A 180 -16.09 -8.80 -2.53
CA SER A 180 -15.43 -10.06 -2.87
C SER A 180 -14.12 -10.23 -2.11
N ASP A 181 -14.08 -11.16 -1.15
CA ASP A 181 -12.85 -11.39 -0.37
C ASP A 181 -11.74 -12.16 -1.13
N THR A 182 -11.91 -12.37 -2.44
CA THR A 182 -10.99 -13.16 -3.27
C THR A 182 -9.63 -12.45 -3.48
N ASP A 183 -9.62 -11.12 -3.42
CA ASP A 183 -8.44 -10.28 -3.57
C ASP A 183 -7.79 -9.88 -2.24
N ASN A 184 -8.50 -10.05 -1.11
CA ASN A 184 -7.99 -9.90 0.25
C ASN A 184 -7.06 -11.06 0.65
N ASN A 185 -6.03 -11.30 -0.15
CA ASN A 185 -5.20 -12.50 -0.12
C ASN A 185 -3.73 -12.22 0.24
N ILE A 186 -3.39 -10.97 0.58
CA ILE A 186 -2.02 -10.54 0.85
C ILE A 186 -1.75 -10.49 2.35
N LYS A 187 -0.60 -11.02 2.75
CA LYS A 187 0.02 -10.85 4.05
C LYS A 187 1.24 -9.97 3.91
N LEU A 188 1.31 -8.93 4.73
CA LEU A 188 2.50 -8.11 4.95
C LEU A 188 2.96 -8.35 6.39
N GLY A 189 4.24 -8.66 6.57
CA GLY A 189 4.79 -8.81 7.90
C GLY A 189 6.22 -8.31 8.01
N LEU A 190 6.52 -7.67 9.13
CA LEU A 190 7.84 -7.12 9.43
C LEU A 190 8.11 -7.11 10.94
N TRP A 191 9.38 -6.98 11.28
CA TRP A 191 9.82 -6.55 12.60
C TRP A 191 10.39 -5.15 12.54
N TRP A 192 10.32 -4.45 13.67
CA TRP A 192 10.78 -3.09 13.78
C TRP A 192 11.44 -2.86 15.14
N ASP A 193 12.67 -2.35 15.12
CA ASP A 193 13.35 -1.84 16.31
C ASP A 193 13.56 -0.33 16.15
N ALA A 194 13.11 0.45 17.13
CA ALA A 194 13.36 1.88 17.21
C ALA A 194 14.13 2.18 18.49
N PHE A 195 15.30 2.81 18.35
CA PHE A 195 16.15 3.20 19.47
C PHE A 195 16.15 4.72 19.59
N SER A 196 15.96 5.20 20.82
CA SER A 196 16.42 6.54 21.19
C SER A 196 17.92 6.47 21.47
N ARG A 197 18.74 7.37 20.92
CA ARG A 197 20.22 7.40 21.01
C ARG A 197 20.73 8.68 21.66
N SER A 198 21.84 8.59 22.39
CA SER A 198 22.50 9.74 23.01
C SER A 198 23.11 10.69 21.97
N TRP A 199 23.37 11.93 22.38
CA TRP A 199 23.99 12.94 21.55
C TRP A 199 25.35 12.52 20.98
N ASN A 200 26.20 11.93 21.81
CA ASN A 200 27.56 11.49 21.47
C ASN A 200 27.62 10.15 20.73
N SER A 201 26.47 9.58 20.37
CA SER A 201 26.41 8.29 19.70
C SER A 201 27.10 8.31 18.32
N SER A 202 27.78 7.21 18.02
CA SER A 202 28.58 7.05 16.80
C SER A 202 27.70 6.94 15.56
N ASN A 203 28.06 7.64 14.49
CA ASN A 203 27.45 7.48 13.17
C ASN A 203 28.23 6.53 12.26
N LYS A 204 29.26 5.85 12.78
CA LYS A 204 30.04 4.90 11.99
C LYS A 204 29.17 3.73 11.56
N VAL A 205 29.27 3.42 10.27
CA VAL A 205 28.55 2.33 9.62
C VAL A 205 29.58 1.33 9.13
N ASP A 206 29.32 0.04 9.36
CA ASP A 206 30.05 -1.02 8.71
C ASP A 206 29.67 -1.01 7.22
N PRO A 207 30.62 -0.77 6.31
CA PRO A 207 30.33 -0.63 4.89
C PRO A 207 29.83 -1.93 4.24
N ILE A 208 30.05 -3.09 4.86
CA ILE A 208 29.60 -4.40 4.35
C ILE A 208 28.15 -4.67 4.79
N THR A 209 27.80 -4.34 6.02
CA THR A 209 26.47 -4.68 6.59
C THR A 209 25.46 -3.54 6.50
N GLY A 210 25.91 -2.28 6.43
CA GLY A 210 25.05 -1.10 6.59
C GLY A 210 24.60 -0.84 8.05
N ALA A 211 25.02 -1.68 8.99
CA ALA A 211 24.71 -1.57 10.41
C ALA A 211 25.74 -0.69 11.15
N PRO A 212 25.43 -0.18 12.36
CA PRO A 212 26.43 0.43 13.24
C PRO A 212 27.60 -0.52 13.50
N THR A 213 28.83 0.01 13.50
CA THR A 213 30.00 -0.74 13.96
C THR A 213 29.94 -0.92 15.47
N THR A 214 30.03 -2.15 15.96
CA THR A 214 30.04 -2.45 17.40
C THR A 214 31.05 -3.54 17.72
N THR A 215 31.61 -3.50 18.93
CA THR A 215 32.46 -4.60 19.46
C THR A 215 31.65 -5.60 20.30
N ASN A 216 30.40 -5.28 20.65
CA ASN A 216 29.51 -6.14 21.42
C ASN A 216 28.05 -5.88 21.06
N ALA A 217 27.51 -6.66 20.12
CA ALA A 217 26.12 -6.53 19.67
C ALA A 217 25.08 -6.85 20.75
N ALA A 218 25.44 -7.59 21.80
CA ALA A 218 24.54 -7.88 22.93
C ALA A 218 24.40 -6.71 23.91
N ALA A 219 25.39 -5.81 23.93
CA ALA A 219 25.43 -4.66 24.84
C ALA A 219 26.06 -3.45 24.16
N ASP A 220 25.51 -3.05 23.01
CA ASP A 220 25.99 -1.89 22.27
C ASP A 220 25.84 -0.62 23.13
N PRO A 221 26.87 0.23 23.24
CA PRO A 221 26.82 1.41 24.11
C PRO A 221 25.81 2.47 23.63
N ASP A 222 25.49 2.50 22.33
CA ASP A 222 24.60 3.49 21.75
C ASP A 222 23.17 2.95 21.55
N LEU A 223 23.03 1.68 21.16
CA LEU A 223 21.77 0.97 20.95
C LEU A 223 21.38 0.15 22.18
N ARG A 224 20.84 0.83 23.20
CA ARG A 224 20.48 0.19 24.47
C ARG A 224 19.09 -0.45 24.44
N LEU A 225 18.96 -1.63 25.04
CA LEU A 225 17.69 -2.36 25.17
C LEU A 225 16.62 -1.58 25.93
N ASP A 226 16.98 -0.90 27.02
CA ASP A 226 16.07 -0.09 27.83
C ASP A 226 15.61 1.21 27.14
N GLN A 227 16.18 1.50 25.97
CA GLN A 227 15.88 2.67 25.14
C GLN A 227 15.33 2.24 23.76
N ARG A 228 14.85 1.00 23.67
CA ARG A 228 14.34 0.38 22.44
C ARG A 228 12.85 0.09 22.57
N ILE A 229 12.09 0.44 21.54
CA ILE A 229 10.80 -0.17 21.27
C ILE A 229 11.01 -1.22 20.18
N ARG A 230 10.55 -2.44 20.43
CA ARG A 230 10.58 -3.56 19.48
C ARG A 230 9.16 -4.01 19.18
N LEU A 231 8.87 -4.20 17.90
CA LEU A 231 7.53 -4.47 17.40
C LEU A 231 7.56 -5.58 16.34
N GLN A 232 6.54 -6.44 16.37
CA GLN A 232 6.13 -7.25 15.23
C GLN A 232 4.86 -6.65 14.65
N ALA A 233 4.86 -6.36 13.36
CA ALA A 233 3.67 -5.97 12.62
C ALA A 233 3.28 -7.08 11.65
N VAL A 234 2.03 -7.53 11.73
CA VAL A 234 1.45 -8.52 10.81
C VAL A 234 0.11 -7.98 10.30
N ALA A 235 0.03 -7.69 9.02
CA ALA A 235 -1.21 -7.43 8.32
C ALA A 235 -1.59 -8.66 7.50
N ASN A 236 -2.79 -9.18 7.69
CA ASN A 236 -3.30 -10.36 7.02
C ASN A 236 -4.59 -10.02 6.29
N GLY A 237 -4.73 -10.56 5.08
CA GLY A 237 -5.92 -10.35 4.27
C GLY A 237 -5.96 -9.01 3.54
N LEU A 238 -4.82 -8.36 3.31
CA LEU A 238 -4.75 -7.08 2.59
C LEU A 238 -5.21 -7.24 1.13
N SER A 239 -5.90 -6.22 0.63
CA SER A 239 -6.11 -5.90 -0.79
C SER A 239 -5.76 -4.43 -1.00
N LEU A 240 -5.08 -4.14 -2.11
CA LEU A 240 -4.85 -2.77 -2.58
C LEU A 240 -5.65 -2.44 -3.84
N ASN A 241 -6.63 -3.27 -4.20
CA ASN A 241 -7.41 -3.07 -5.42
C ASN A 241 -8.11 -1.70 -5.43
N GLY A 242 -8.09 -1.04 -6.58
CA GLY A 242 -8.55 0.32 -6.79
C GLY A 242 -7.57 1.41 -6.32
N SER A 243 -6.39 1.05 -5.81
CA SER A 243 -5.33 2.04 -5.56
C SER A 243 -4.75 2.57 -6.87
N GLN A 244 -4.35 3.84 -6.87
CA GLN A 244 -3.63 4.43 -7.99
C GLN A 244 -2.73 5.58 -7.53
N VAL A 245 -1.65 5.79 -8.28
CA VAL A 245 -0.80 6.97 -8.17
C VAL A 245 -0.61 7.54 -9.57
N ARG A 246 -0.90 8.82 -9.74
CA ARG A 246 -0.65 9.57 -10.98
C ARG A 246 0.37 10.65 -10.70
N MET A 247 1.40 10.71 -11.53
CA MET A 247 2.51 11.64 -11.46
C MET A 247 2.46 12.55 -12.68
N PHE A 248 2.49 13.87 -12.48
CA PHE A 248 2.32 14.85 -13.55
C PHE A 248 3.07 16.14 -13.24
N GLN A 249 3.22 17.00 -14.25
CA GLN A 249 3.67 18.36 -14.03
C GLN A 249 2.47 19.24 -13.65
N THR A 250 2.59 20.01 -12.57
CA THR A 250 1.53 20.94 -12.15
C THR A 250 1.39 22.12 -13.12
N GLN A 251 0.23 22.79 -13.11
CA GLN A 251 0.06 24.03 -13.87
C GLN A 251 0.78 25.21 -13.19
N ALA A 252 0.73 26.38 -13.84
CA ALA A 252 1.38 27.57 -13.32
C ALA A 252 0.80 28.00 -11.96
N SER A 253 1.68 28.38 -11.02
CA SER A 253 1.31 28.91 -9.71
C SER A 253 2.12 30.16 -9.39
N THR A 254 1.59 31.00 -8.51
CA THR A 254 2.33 32.14 -7.93
C THR A 254 3.27 31.71 -6.82
N LEU A 255 3.18 30.45 -6.38
CA LEU A 255 4.08 29.84 -5.40
C LEU A 255 5.08 28.97 -6.13
N ASP A 256 6.38 29.26 -5.96
CA ASP A 256 7.46 28.59 -6.67
C ASP A 256 7.44 27.06 -6.46
N GLN A 257 7.14 26.60 -5.24
CA GLN A 257 7.08 25.16 -4.93
C GLN A 257 5.93 24.41 -5.64
N GLN A 258 4.98 25.13 -6.24
CA GLN A 258 3.83 24.58 -6.95
C GLN A 258 3.86 24.87 -8.46
N ASN A 259 4.72 25.79 -8.91
CA ASN A 259 4.69 26.33 -10.27
C ASN A 259 5.42 25.41 -11.25
N LYS A 260 4.67 24.63 -12.05
CA LYS A 260 5.25 23.70 -13.04
C LYS A 260 6.22 22.68 -12.41
N THR A 261 5.92 22.27 -11.18
CA THR A 261 6.71 21.32 -10.40
C THR A 261 6.13 19.90 -10.50
N PHE A 262 6.78 18.96 -9.82
CA PHE A 262 6.28 17.60 -9.69
C PHE A 262 5.00 17.55 -8.83
N GLY A 263 3.91 17.10 -9.44
CA GLY A 263 2.62 16.86 -8.81
C GLY A 263 2.26 15.38 -8.79
N MET A 264 1.53 14.99 -7.77
CA MET A 264 1.01 13.65 -7.58
C MET A 264 -0.47 13.70 -7.19
N ALA A 265 -1.24 12.75 -7.68
CA ALA A 265 -2.58 12.44 -7.20
C ALA A 265 -2.61 10.96 -6.82
N ALA A 266 -2.84 10.65 -5.56
CA ALA A 266 -2.79 9.28 -5.07
C ALA A 266 -4.09 8.89 -4.35
N LEU A 267 -4.61 7.73 -4.72
CA LEU A 267 -5.64 7.02 -4.00
C LEU A 267 -5.02 5.72 -3.48
N LEU A 268 -4.87 5.61 -2.17
CA LEU A 268 -4.28 4.45 -1.52
C LEU A 268 -5.37 3.69 -0.78
N ARG A 269 -5.64 2.46 -1.20
CA ARG A 269 -6.62 1.57 -0.58
C ARG A 269 -5.85 0.46 0.12
N ILE A 270 -6.00 0.36 1.43
CA ILE A 270 -5.37 -0.64 2.29
C ILE A 270 -6.53 -1.31 3.02
N ASN A 271 -7.21 -2.20 2.31
CA ASN A 271 -8.42 -2.85 2.76
C ASN A 271 -8.15 -4.29 3.15
N THR A 272 -8.94 -4.82 4.07
CA THR A 272 -8.81 -6.22 4.49
C THR A 272 -10.10 -7.00 4.41
N ASN A 273 -11.25 -6.34 4.34
CA ASN A 273 -12.54 -7.01 4.35
C ASN A 273 -13.60 -6.14 3.66
N ASP A 274 -14.14 -6.62 2.54
CA ASP A 274 -15.12 -5.86 1.78
C ASP A 274 -16.49 -5.77 2.46
N ASN A 275 -16.79 -6.69 3.38
CA ASN A 275 -18.04 -6.69 4.14
C ASN A 275 -17.85 -7.16 5.60
N PRO A 276 -17.43 -6.26 6.49
CA PRO A 276 -17.21 -6.58 7.89
C PRO A 276 -18.47 -6.47 8.77
N SER A 277 -19.68 -6.34 8.19
CA SER A 277 -20.91 -6.01 8.92
C SER A 277 -21.33 -7.08 9.95
N THR A 278 -20.96 -8.34 9.73
CA THR A 278 -21.31 -9.48 10.57
C THR A 278 -20.24 -9.84 11.60
N LEU A 279 -19.13 -9.09 11.66
CA LEU A 279 -18.07 -9.36 12.62
C LEU A 279 -18.58 -9.16 14.04
N ILE A 280 -18.17 -10.06 14.92
CA ILE A 280 -18.43 -9.99 16.35
C ILE A 280 -17.17 -10.38 17.12
N TYR A 281 -17.09 -9.95 18.37
CA TYR A 281 -16.10 -10.39 19.32
C TYR A 281 -16.66 -11.49 20.20
N GLU A 282 -16.07 -12.68 20.10
CA GLU A 282 -16.23 -13.75 21.07
C GLU A 282 -14.85 -14.25 21.48
N ASN A 283 -14.62 -14.44 22.78
CA ASN A 283 -13.32 -14.91 23.29
C ASN A 283 -13.16 -16.43 23.12
N THR A 284 -13.50 -16.97 21.95
CA THR A 284 -13.39 -18.38 21.57
C THR A 284 -12.33 -18.53 20.50
N ASP A 285 -11.65 -19.68 20.44
CA ASP A 285 -10.59 -19.89 19.44
C ASP A 285 -11.13 -19.84 18.01
N THR A 286 -12.37 -20.29 17.78
CA THR A 286 -13.04 -20.21 16.48
C THR A 286 -13.23 -18.76 16.03
N ASN A 287 -13.80 -17.89 16.87
CA ASN A 287 -14.01 -16.49 16.51
C ASN A 287 -12.66 -15.76 16.34
N LYS A 288 -11.67 -16.06 17.20
CA LYS A 288 -10.31 -15.54 17.04
C LYS A 288 -9.69 -15.92 15.70
N ALA A 289 -9.84 -17.16 15.25
CA ALA A 289 -9.32 -17.61 13.97
C ALA A 289 -9.99 -16.90 12.79
N GLN A 290 -11.31 -16.66 12.86
CA GLN A 290 -12.04 -15.87 11.86
C GLN A 290 -11.53 -14.42 11.81
N LEU A 291 -11.38 -13.78 12.97
CA LEU A 291 -10.88 -12.42 13.08
C LEU A 291 -9.43 -12.29 12.57
N ASN A 292 -8.57 -13.28 12.85
CA ASN A 292 -7.18 -13.31 12.41
C ASN A 292 -7.00 -13.46 10.90
N ALA A 293 -8.06 -13.80 10.15
CA ALA A 293 -8.03 -13.80 8.69
C ALA A 293 -7.81 -12.40 8.12
N LYS A 294 -8.44 -11.39 8.72
CA LYS A 294 -8.45 -9.99 8.26
C LYS A 294 -8.06 -9.07 9.42
N VAL A 295 -6.77 -8.77 9.55
CA VAL A 295 -6.25 -8.11 10.75
C VAL A 295 -4.97 -7.34 10.48
N LEU A 296 -4.78 -6.22 11.17
CA LEU A 296 -3.47 -5.64 11.44
C LEU A 296 -3.15 -5.83 12.92
N ARG A 297 -2.12 -6.62 13.21
CA ARG A 297 -1.63 -6.87 14.56
C ARG A 297 -0.28 -6.19 14.78
N LEU A 298 -0.17 -5.51 15.91
CA LEU A 298 1.09 -4.97 16.44
C LEU A 298 1.36 -5.63 17.80
N SER A 299 2.50 -6.31 17.94
CA SER A 299 2.89 -7.01 19.17
C SER A 299 4.24 -6.51 19.66
N THR A 300 4.41 -6.43 20.98
CA THR A 300 5.66 -5.99 21.63
C THR A 300 6.26 -7.07 22.53
N ALA A 301 5.45 -8.01 23.01
CA ALA A 301 5.91 -9.02 23.95
C ALA A 301 6.67 -10.13 23.22
N THR A 302 7.97 -10.23 23.47
CA THR A 302 8.80 -11.33 22.97
C THR A 302 8.79 -12.50 23.95
N THR A 303 8.73 -13.73 23.42
CA THR A 303 9.04 -14.95 24.18
C THR A 303 10.53 -15.31 24.06
N ASN A 304 11.19 -14.81 23.02
CA ASN A 304 12.63 -14.83 22.85
C ASN A 304 13.05 -13.52 22.17
N ASP A 305 13.87 -12.73 22.85
CA ASP A 305 14.29 -11.41 22.37
C ASP A 305 15.58 -11.44 21.52
N GLY A 306 16.12 -12.62 21.22
CA GLY A 306 17.40 -12.78 20.53
C GLY A 306 18.61 -12.55 21.44
N THR A 307 19.81 -12.61 20.84
CA THR A 307 21.10 -12.46 21.56
C THR A 307 21.72 -11.08 21.42
N ALA A 308 21.33 -10.31 20.40
CA ALA A 308 21.77 -8.94 20.17
C ALA A 308 20.67 -7.92 20.50
N VAL A 309 21.08 -6.68 20.75
CA VAL A 309 20.14 -5.56 20.92
C VAL A 309 19.28 -5.35 19.68
N THR A 310 19.82 -5.67 18.51
CA THR A 310 19.07 -5.86 17.27
C THR A 310 19.79 -6.88 16.37
N PRO A 311 19.08 -7.79 15.69
CA PRO A 311 19.67 -8.71 14.71
C PRO A 311 20.46 -8.03 13.60
N ALA A 312 20.22 -6.73 13.36
CA ALA A 312 20.95 -5.96 12.34
C ALA A 312 22.45 -5.82 12.66
N LEU A 313 22.87 -5.91 13.93
CA LEU A 313 24.28 -5.68 14.32
C LEU A 313 25.19 -6.88 14.05
N ASP A 314 24.74 -8.10 14.37
CA ASP A 314 25.57 -9.31 14.33
C ASP A 314 24.97 -10.43 13.48
N ARG A 315 23.81 -10.17 12.84
CA ARG A 315 23.06 -11.17 12.06
C ARG A 315 22.57 -12.34 12.92
N SER A 316 22.37 -12.13 14.23
CA SER A 316 21.74 -13.13 15.10
C SER A 316 20.32 -13.47 14.65
N LEU A 317 19.76 -14.54 15.19
CA LEU A 317 18.36 -14.90 14.94
C LEU A 317 17.40 -13.76 15.34
N ALA A 318 16.38 -13.55 14.51
CA ALA A 318 15.29 -12.62 14.80
C ALA A 318 14.47 -13.08 16.03
N PRO A 319 13.86 -12.12 16.76
CA PRO A 319 13.04 -12.39 17.93
C PRO A 319 11.78 -13.21 17.61
N ILE A 320 11.27 -13.91 18.63
CA ILE A 320 9.99 -14.61 18.62
C ILE A 320 9.02 -13.85 19.52
N PHE A 321 7.83 -13.57 19.01
CA PHE A 321 6.78 -12.86 19.74
C PHE A 321 5.78 -13.82 20.36
N ASN A 322 5.16 -13.38 21.45
CA ASN A 322 4.04 -14.08 22.05
C ASN A 322 2.94 -14.27 20.99
N ALA A 323 2.27 -15.42 20.96
CA ALA A 323 1.31 -15.71 19.88
C ALA A 323 -0.01 -14.93 19.97
N SER A 324 -0.35 -14.40 21.15
CA SER A 324 -1.66 -13.81 21.44
C SER A 324 -1.60 -12.35 21.86
N GLU A 325 -0.46 -11.86 22.34
CA GLU A 325 -0.33 -10.49 22.81
C GLU A 325 -0.39 -9.46 21.67
N GLY A 326 -0.91 -8.28 21.96
CA GLY A 326 -0.75 -7.11 21.11
C GLY A 326 -2.03 -6.31 20.91
N LEU A 327 -1.89 -5.27 20.10
CA LEU A 327 -2.98 -4.51 19.53
C LEU A 327 -3.44 -5.20 18.24
N TYR A 328 -4.72 -5.53 18.17
CA TYR A 328 -5.38 -6.09 17.00
C TYR A 328 -6.37 -5.07 16.47
N LEU A 329 -6.18 -4.67 15.22
CA LEU A 329 -7.17 -3.94 14.43
C LEU A 329 -7.80 -4.97 13.48
N TYR A 330 -9.04 -5.37 13.76
CA TYR A 330 -9.75 -6.34 12.92
C TYR A 330 -10.43 -5.67 11.75
N SER A 331 -10.31 -6.30 10.59
CA SER A 331 -10.87 -5.80 9.32
C SER A 331 -10.64 -4.30 9.07
N PRO A 332 -9.40 -3.78 9.21
CA PRO A 332 -9.12 -2.39 8.88
C PRO A 332 -9.28 -2.19 7.37
N ASN A 333 -10.08 -1.20 7.02
CA ASN A 333 -10.22 -0.67 5.67
C ASN A 333 -9.85 0.80 5.69
N ILE A 334 -8.73 1.13 5.05
CA ILE A 334 -8.13 2.47 5.07
C ILE A 334 -8.04 2.93 3.61
N ASN A 335 -8.85 3.90 3.23
CA ASN A 335 -8.92 4.45 1.88
C ASN A 335 -8.53 5.92 1.93
N LEU A 336 -7.30 6.24 1.52
CA LEU A 336 -6.72 7.58 1.61
C LEU A 336 -6.67 8.24 0.24
N VAL A 337 -7.33 9.38 0.11
CA VAL A 337 -7.21 10.28 -1.03
C VAL A 337 -6.19 11.36 -0.69
N LEU A 338 -5.01 11.26 -1.28
CA LEU A 338 -3.90 12.21 -1.14
C LEU A 338 -3.84 13.08 -2.39
N GLY A 339 -4.69 14.12 -2.37
CA GLY A 339 -4.87 15.03 -3.49
C GLY A 339 -5.58 14.39 -4.69
N ASN A 340 -5.78 15.19 -5.73
CA ASN A 340 -6.33 14.79 -7.02
C ASN A 340 -5.76 15.69 -8.13
N MET A 341 -6.19 15.51 -9.38
CA MET A 341 -5.68 16.32 -10.50
C MET A 341 -5.99 17.83 -10.38
N TYR A 342 -7.01 18.23 -9.63
CA TYR A 342 -7.38 19.62 -9.37
C TYR A 342 -6.71 20.19 -8.10
N GLN A 343 -6.31 19.33 -7.18
CA GLN A 343 -5.63 19.62 -5.92
C GLN A 343 -4.42 18.68 -5.75
N PRO A 344 -3.30 18.96 -6.43
CA PRO A 344 -2.14 18.06 -6.41
C PRO A 344 -1.53 17.95 -5.02
N PHE A 345 -0.97 16.78 -4.73
CA PHE A 345 0.11 16.62 -3.77
C PHE A 345 1.43 17.02 -4.43
N VAL A 346 2.16 17.97 -3.87
CA VAL A 346 3.43 18.46 -4.43
C VAL A 346 4.60 18.08 -3.52
N VAL A 347 5.72 17.74 -4.17
CA VAL A 347 7.03 17.62 -3.52
C VAL A 347 7.87 18.79 -4.02
N GLY A 348 8.24 19.67 -3.10
CA GLY A 348 8.94 20.90 -3.43
C GLY A 348 10.05 21.23 -2.45
N SER A 349 10.68 22.38 -2.67
CA SER A 349 11.61 22.96 -1.72
C SER A 349 11.24 24.42 -1.43
N GLU A 350 11.49 24.85 -0.20
CA GLU A 350 11.38 26.25 0.21
C GLU A 350 12.65 26.61 0.98
N GLY A 351 13.58 27.24 0.25
CA GLY A 351 14.97 27.36 0.66
C GLY A 351 15.64 25.98 0.62
N ARG A 352 16.23 25.55 1.74
CA ARG A 352 16.86 24.22 1.88
C ARG A 352 15.89 23.14 2.35
N ASN A 353 14.67 23.51 2.73
CA ASN A 353 13.73 22.58 3.32
C ASN A 353 12.93 21.86 2.23
N ILE A 354 12.80 20.54 2.35
CA ILE A 354 11.84 19.73 1.59
C ILE A 354 10.43 20.01 2.13
N ILE A 355 9.48 20.12 1.20
CA ILE A 355 8.04 20.26 1.46
C ILE A 355 7.29 19.08 0.85
N LEU A 356 6.36 18.55 1.63
CA LEU A 356 5.32 17.62 1.20
C LEU A 356 3.98 18.31 1.44
N GLU A 357 3.20 18.58 0.39
CA GLU A 357 1.99 19.39 0.51
C GLU A 357 0.84 18.83 -0.33
N VAL A 358 -0.29 18.47 0.29
CA VAL A 358 -1.58 18.47 -0.41
C VAL A 358 -2.01 19.93 -0.52
N THR A 359 -1.98 20.47 -1.73
CA THR A 359 -2.15 21.90 -1.98
C THR A 359 -3.50 22.41 -1.48
N ARG A 360 -3.54 23.69 -1.08
CA ARG A 360 -4.78 24.32 -0.62
C ARG A 360 -5.79 24.37 -1.77
N ILE A 361 -7.05 24.07 -1.49
CA ILE A 361 -8.15 24.28 -2.45
C ILE A 361 -8.34 25.79 -2.68
N PRO A 362 -8.16 26.30 -3.91
CA PRO A 362 -8.36 27.71 -4.21
C PRO A 362 -9.86 28.06 -4.27
N ASN A 363 -10.19 29.33 -4.03
CA ASN A 363 -11.54 29.86 -4.22
C ASN A 363 -11.83 30.10 -5.72
N VAL A 364 -11.82 29.02 -6.50
CA VAL A 364 -12.07 28.98 -7.95
C VAL A 364 -13.18 27.94 -8.18
N PRO A 365 -14.39 28.34 -8.61
CA PRO A 365 -15.53 27.43 -8.77
C PRO A 365 -15.25 26.19 -9.59
N GLU A 366 -14.53 26.33 -10.69
CA GLU A 366 -14.17 25.23 -11.59
C GLU A 366 -13.24 24.20 -10.93
N ILE A 367 -12.56 24.57 -9.84
CA ILE A 367 -11.67 23.71 -9.07
C ILE A 367 -12.41 23.14 -7.86
N TYR A 368 -12.96 23.98 -6.97
CA TYR A 368 -13.54 23.47 -5.73
C TYR A 368 -14.79 22.60 -5.99
N LYS A 369 -15.54 22.85 -7.07
CA LYS A 369 -16.68 22.00 -7.44
C LYS A 369 -16.26 20.59 -7.83
N GLN A 370 -15.01 20.38 -8.27
CA GLN A 370 -14.49 19.05 -8.55
C GLN A 370 -14.13 18.27 -7.28
N ILE A 371 -14.04 18.97 -6.13
CA ILE A 371 -13.50 18.41 -4.90
C ILE A 371 -14.59 18.28 -3.84
N TYR A 372 -15.37 19.33 -3.62
CA TYR A 372 -16.41 19.36 -2.59
C TYR A 372 -17.62 18.53 -2.96
N THR A 373 -18.26 17.99 -1.93
CA THR A 373 -19.52 17.27 -2.01
C THR A 373 -20.66 18.25 -1.72
N TYR A 374 -21.76 18.13 -2.45
CA TYR A 374 -22.99 18.86 -2.12
C TYR A 374 -23.71 18.18 -0.97
N TYR A 375 -24.14 18.95 0.03
CA TYR A 375 -24.88 18.45 1.19
C TYR A 375 -26.32 19.01 1.16
N PRO A 376 -27.29 18.26 0.61
CA PRO A 376 -28.70 18.68 0.48
C PRO A 376 -29.36 19.05 1.81
N ASP A 377 -28.96 18.39 2.88
CA ASP A 377 -29.44 18.59 4.25
C ASP A 377 -29.00 19.94 4.84
N VAL A 378 -27.88 20.49 4.37
CA VAL A 378 -27.35 21.79 4.82
C VAL A 378 -27.76 22.92 3.88
N GLN A 379 -27.64 22.72 2.55
CA GLN A 379 -27.86 23.79 1.57
C GLN A 379 -29.29 23.82 1.00
N GLY A 380 -30.07 22.74 1.13
CA GLY A 380 -31.42 22.62 0.58
C GLY A 380 -31.45 22.38 -0.94
N GLY A 381 -32.34 21.52 -1.44
CA GLY A 381 -32.44 21.21 -2.87
C GLY A 381 -31.39 20.19 -3.37
N SER A 382 -31.09 20.18 -4.67
CA SER A 382 -30.12 19.28 -5.28
C SER A 382 -29.18 20.02 -6.23
N SER A 383 -27.91 19.61 -6.26
CA SER A 383 -26.91 20.15 -7.19
C SER A 383 -26.04 19.03 -7.72
N ALA A 384 -25.90 18.97 -9.06
CA ALA A 384 -24.98 18.07 -9.73
C ALA A 384 -23.63 18.73 -10.04
N ASP A 385 -23.44 20.00 -9.68
CA ASP A 385 -22.22 20.77 -9.97
C ASP A 385 -21.03 20.26 -9.17
N TYR A 386 -21.28 19.81 -7.94
CA TYR A 386 -20.28 19.29 -7.03
C TYR A 386 -20.02 17.80 -7.29
N LYS A 387 -18.76 17.47 -7.60
CA LYS A 387 -18.32 16.13 -7.99
C LYS A 387 -17.61 15.38 -6.88
N GLY A 388 -17.46 16.00 -5.70
CA GLY A 388 -16.87 15.37 -4.54
C GLY A 388 -17.63 14.12 -4.12
N SER A 389 -16.85 13.10 -3.73
CA SER A 389 -17.39 11.84 -3.26
C SER A 389 -16.41 11.14 -2.33
N THR A 390 -16.94 10.24 -1.52
CA THR A 390 -16.16 9.46 -0.56
C THR A 390 -15.62 8.18 -1.19
N CYS A 391 -14.39 7.83 -0.83
CA CYS A 391 -13.82 6.52 -1.05
C CYS A 391 -13.89 5.68 0.22
N ASN A 392 -14.64 4.59 0.16
CA ASN A 392 -14.66 3.55 1.17
C ASN A 392 -14.56 2.16 0.54
N VAL A 393 -14.61 1.11 1.36
CA VAL A 393 -14.38 -0.26 0.88
C VAL A 393 -15.39 -0.69 -0.19
N ALA A 394 -16.62 -0.22 -0.12
CA ALA A 394 -17.70 -0.61 -1.02
C ALA A 394 -17.95 0.36 -2.18
N TYR A 395 -17.43 1.59 -2.10
CA TYR A 395 -17.65 2.63 -3.10
C TYR A 395 -16.50 3.62 -3.13
N CYS A 396 -15.96 3.92 -4.32
CA CYS A 396 -14.85 4.85 -4.46
C CYS A 396 -15.02 5.81 -5.64
N GLY A 397 -16.09 6.59 -5.60
CA GLY A 397 -16.41 7.53 -6.68
C GLY A 397 -17.25 6.91 -7.79
N SER A 398 -17.56 7.71 -8.81
CA SER A 398 -18.70 7.51 -9.70
C SER A 398 -18.35 6.93 -11.07
N ASN A 399 -17.07 6.84 -11.44
CA ASN A 399 -16.63 6.31 -12.72
C ASN A 399 -16.59 4.77 -12.74
N ILE A 400 -17.75 4.14 -12.53
CA ILE A 400 -17.90 2.68 -12.57
C ILE A 400 -17.58 2.15 -13.96
N VAL A 401 -16.73 1.13 -14.03
CA VAL A 401 -16.38 0.42 -15.27
C VAL A 401 -17.06 -0.94 -15.26
N GLN A 402 -17.67 -1.33 -16.38
CA GLN A 402 -18.26 -2.66 -16.54
C GLN A 402 -17.51 -3.44 -17.62
N THR A 403 -17.17 -4.69 -17.32
CA THR A 403 -16.63 -5.65 -18.29
C THR A 403 -17.57 -6.84 -18.45
N GLY A 404 -17.65 -7.41 -19.65
CA GLY A 404 -18.55 -8.53 -19.96
C GLY A 404 -20.00 -8.11 -20.24
N THR A 405 -20.87 -9.08 -20.50
CA THR A 405 -22.26 -8.86 -20.89
C THR A 405 -23.21 -9.83 -20.15
N GLY A 406 -24.43 -9.40 -19.86
CA GLY A 406 -25.43 -10.25 -19.20
C GLY A 406 -25.02 -10.70 -17.80
N SER A 407 -25.16 -12.00 -17.50
CA SER A 407 -24.88 -12.58 -16.18
C SER A 407 -23.40 -12.71 -15.82
N THR A 408 -22.49 -12.47 -16.76
CA THR A 408 -21.03 -12.44 -16.52
C THR A 408 -20.48 -11.02 -16.38
N ALA A 409 -21.36 -10.02 -16.39
CA ALA A 409 -20.96 -8.62 -16.23
C ALA A 409 -20.38 -8.39 -14.83
N ILE A 410 -19.13 -7.91 -14.79
CA ILE A 410 -18.47 -7.48 -13.56
C ILE A 410 -18.44 -5.96 -13.57
N GLN A 411 -18.89 -5.35 -12.47
CA GLN A 411 -18.79 -3.92 -12.25
C GLN A 411 -17.65 -3.62 -11.29
N TYR A 412 -16.82 -2.67 -11.67
CA TYR A 412 -15.69 -2.17 -10.90
C TYR A 412 -15.99 -0.78 -10.35
N GLN A 413 -15.55 -0.55 -9.11
CA GLN A 413 -15.68 0.74 -8.44
C GLN A 413 -14.90 1.82 -9.20
N GLY A 414 -15.31 3.07 -9.02
CA GLY A 414 -14.57 4.22 -9.51
C GLY A 414 -13.22 4.40 -8.81
N ASN A 415 -12.51 5.45 -9.23
CA ASN A 415 -11.24 5.89 -8.65
C ASN A 415 -11.12 7.43 -8.59
N ASN A 416 -12.22 8.16 -8.79
CA ASN A 416 -12.26 9.63 -8.82
C ASN A 416 -12.77 10.27 -7.51
N ALA A 417 -12.82 9.50 -6.42
CA ALA A 417 -13.20 10.02 -5.12
C ALA A 417 -12.23 11.09 -4.60
N THR A 418 -12.75 12.00 -3.77
CA THR A 418 -12.02 13.16 -3.24
C THR A 418 -11.90 13.14 -1.72
N HIS A 419 -12.71 12.32 -1.05
CA HIS A 419 -12.71 12.18 0.40
C HIS A 419 -12.28 10.77 0.81
N SER A 420 -11.51 10.70 1.88
CA SER A 420 -10.96 9.46 2.45
C SER A 420 -11.95 8.79 3.42
N SER A 421 -11.70 7.53 3.75
CA SER A 421 -12.38 6.84 4.85
C SER A 421 -11.46 5.88 5.59
N ILE A 422 -11.78 5.64 6.85
CA ILE A 422 -11.12 4.68 7.72
C ILE A 422 -12.20 3.95 8.49
N SER A 423 -12.26 2.64 8.37
CA SER A 423 -13.11 1.80 9.19
C SER A 423 -12.34 0.62 9.77
N ILE A 424 -12.64 0.26 11.01
CA ILE A 424 -12.03 -0.89 11.67
C ILE A 424 -13.14 -1.65 12.37
N GLY A 425 -13.24 -2.95 12.07
CA GLY A 425 -14.12 -3.87 12.76
C GLY A 425 -15.53 -3.95 12.18
N SER A 426 -16.49 -4.26 13.06
CA SER A 426 -17.92 -4.42 12.75
C SER A 426 -18.51 -3.14 12.20
N VAL A 427 -18.51 -2.98 10.87
CA VAL A 427 -18.97 -1.76 10.21
C VAL A 427 -19.95 -2.12 9.11
N THR A 428 -21.08 -1.43 9.10
CA THR A 428 -22.15 -1.61 8.11
C THR A 428 -22.19 -0.43 7.17
N ARG A 429 -22.40 -0.70 5.89
CA ARG A 429 -22.65 0.32 4.87
C ARG A 429 -24.13 0.66 4.83
N ASP A 430 -24.45 1.94 4.82
CA ASP A 430 -25.78 2.44 4.47
C ASP A 430 -25.94 2.43 2.94
N PRO A 431 -26.88 1.64 2.38
CA PRO A 431 -27.00 1.51 0.94
C PRO A 431 -27.57 2.73 0.23
N THR A 432 -28.21 3.65 0.96
CA THR A 432 -28.82 4.86 0.40
C THR A 432 -27.82 6.00 0.33
N THR A 433 -27.03 6.18 1.38
CA THR A 433 -26.05 7.28 1.48
C THR A 433 -24.63 6.86 1.12
N ASN A 434 -24.38 5.56 0.96
CA ASN A 434 -23.06 4.96 0.78
C ASN A 434 -22.09 5.23 1.92
N THR A 435 -22.59 5.61 3.10
CA THR A 435 -21.76 5.92 4.27
C THR A 435 -21.49 4.68 5.12
N LEU A 436 -20.33 4.65 5.78
CA LEU A 436 -19.96 3.62 6.75
C LEU A 436 -20.46 3.98 8.16
N LYS A 437 -21.02 3.00 8.86
CA LYS A 437 -21.54 3.11 10.23
C LYS A 437 -20.95 2.03 11.11
N ALA A 438 -20.27 2.44 12.17
CA ALA A 438 -19.78 1.55 13.22
C ALA A 438 -20.96 0.86 13.93
N ASN A 439 -20.88 -0.47 14.08
CA ASN A 439 -21.89 -1.22 14.81
C ASN A 439 -21.76 -0.94 16.31
N THR A 440 -22.90 -0.73 16.97
CA THR A 440 -23.02 -0.39 18.39
C THR A 440 -23.51 -1.56 19.25
N ALA A 441 -23.74 -2.74 18.66
CA ALA A 441 -24.11 -3.94 19.39
C ALA A 441 -23.02 -4.32 20.42
N THR A 442 -23.42 -4.92 21.54
CA THR A 442 -22.52 -5.27 22.66
C THR A 442 -21.36 -6.18 22.25
N ASN A 443 -21.56 -7.01 21.22
CA ASN A 443 -20.54 -7.91 20.69
C ASN A 443 -19.80 -7.33 19.48
N SER A 444 -19.95 -6.04 19.15
CA SER A 444 -19.18 -5.41 18.07
C SER A 444 -17.69 -5.47 18.36
N THR A 445 -16.88 -5.62 17.33
CA THR A 445 -15.42 -5.76 17.45
C THR A 445 -14.69 -4.82 16.50
N GLY A 446 -13.40 -4.61 16.72
CA GLY A 446 -12.55 -3.81 15.85
C GLY A 446 -11.18 -3.62 16.46
N VAL A 447 -11.08 -2.74 17.45
CA VAL A 447 -9.83 -2.44 18.15
C VAL A 447 -9.78 -3.28 19.44
N VAL A 448 -8.88 -4.27 19.50
CA VAL A 448 -8.79 -5.20 20.63
C VAL A 448 -7.35 -5.28 21.12
N PHE A 449 -7.16 -5.10 22.43
CA PHE A 449 -5.92 -5.42 23.12
C PHE A 449 -5.99 -6.82 23.71
N ARG A 450 -4.96 -7.62 23.45
CA ARG A 450 -4.81 -8.95 24.02
C ARG A 450 -3.50 -9.01 24.80
N GLY A 451 -3.53 -9.65 25.97
CA GLY A 451 -2.33 -9.90 26.75
C GLY A 451 -1.79 -11.31 26.54
N PRO A 452 -0.60 -11.62 27.11
CA PRO A 452 -0.06 -12.96 27.12
C PRO A 452 -0.89 -13.91 28.01
N GLY A 453 -0.88 -15.21 27.68
CA GLY A 453 -1.48 -16.24 28.52
C GLY A 453 -3.01 -16.11 28.63
N THR A 454 -3.51 -16.02 29.86
CA THR A 454 -4.95 -15.98 30.18
C THR A 454 -5.49 -14.56 30.38
N ALA A 455 -4.69 -13.53 30.05
CA ALA A 455 -5.11 -12.14 30.20
C ALA A 455 -6.42 -11.87 29.46
N THR A 456 -7.40 -11.28 30.16
CA THR A 456 -8.69 -10.93 29.58
C THR A 456 -8.50 -9.87 28.49
N PRO A 457 -8.95 -10.12 27.26
CA PRO A 457 -8.87 -9.13 26.20
C PRO A 457 -9.73 -7.90 26.48
N VAL A 458 -9.25 -6.73 26.06
CA VAL A 458 -10.01 -5.47 26.11
C VAL A 458 -10.44 -5.12 24.69
N ASN A 459 -11.74 -5.17 24.43
CA ASN A 459 -12.33 -4.78 23.16
C ASN A 459 -12.88 -3.35 23.25
N LEU A 460 -12.34 -2.43 22.46
CA LEU A 460 -12.77 -1.05 22.38
C LEU A 460 -13.88 -0.82 21.33
N GLY A 461 -14.31 -1.88 20.64
CA GLY A 461 -15.38 -1.83 19.66
C GLY A 461 -14.90 -1.50 18.25
N SER A 462 -15.84 -1.08 17.40
CA SER A 462 -15.61 -0.72 16.00
C SER A 462 -15.50 0.79 15.81
N VAL A 463 -14.92 1.22 14.70
CA VAL A 463 -14.83 2.64 14.32
C VAL A 463 -15.12 2.80 12.83
N ALA A 464 -15.82 3.87 12.47
CA ALA A 464 -16.01 4.32 11.11
C ALA A 464 -15.82 5.83 11.05
N ILE A 465 -14.88 6.27 10.22
CA ILE A 465 -14.64 7.65 9.85
C ILE A 465 -14.80 7.71 8.35
N ASP A 466 -15.78 8.45 7.86
CA ASP A 466 -16.13 8.45 6.45
C ASP A 466 -16.25 9.89 5.95
N GLY A 467 -15.79 10.16 4.74
CA GLY A 467 -15.85 11.50 4.13
C GLY A 467 -14.79 12.47 4.64
N VAL A 468 -13.57 12.02 4.94
CA VAL A 468 -12.47 12.90 5.39
C VAL A 468 -11.86 13.63 4.19
N LEU A 469 -12.05 14.96 4.12
CA LEU A 469 -11.41 15.81 3.12
C LEU A 469 -10.15 16.49 3.67
N ILE A 470 -9.05 16.40 2.91
CA ILE A 470 -7.87 17.21 3.17
C ILE A 470 -8.02 18.53 2.40
N GLN A 471 -8.42 19.60 3.09
CA GLN A 471 -8.52 20.93 2.46
C GLN A 471 -7.13 21.52 2.16
N HIS A 472 -6.18 21.30 3.07
CA HIS A 472 -4.79 21.70 2.96
C HIS A 472 -3.99 20.88 3.97
N PHE A 473 -2.86 20.32 3.55
CA PHE A 473 -1.92 19.66 4.44
C PHE A 473 -0.51 19.95 3.97
N LYS A 474 0.34 20.50 4.85
CA LYS A 474 1.72 20.85 4.53
C LYS A 474 2.65 20.35 5.64
N ILE A 475 3.58 19.47 5.29
CA ILE A 475 4.75 19.14 6.10
C ILE A 475 5.95 19.85 5.49
N LYS A 476 6.75 20.50 6.33
CA LYS A 476 8.01 21.13 5.94
C LYS A 476 9.11 20.67 6.89
N THR A 477 10.24 20.27 6.33
CA THR A 477 11.44 20.00 7.13
C THR A 477 11.94 21.30 7.77
N THR A 478 12.56 21.21 8.95
CA THR A 478 13.17 22.37 9.61
C THR A 478 14.66 22.14 9.76
N GLY A 479 15.45 22.62 8.80
CA GLY A 479 16.91 22.74 8.95
C GLY A 479 17.74 21.69 8.20
N LEU A 480 17.47 21.50 6.90
CA LEU A 480 18.46 20.96 5.97
C LEU A 480 19.50 22.01 5.56
#